data_AF-A0A7K9Z9R9-F1
#
_entry.id   AF-A0A7K9Z9R9-F1
#
_cell.length_a   1.000
_cell.length_b   1.000
_cell.length_c   1.000
_cell.angle_alpha   90.00
_cell.angle_beta   90.00
_cell.angle_gamma   90.00
#
_symmetry.space_group_name_H-M   'P 1'
#
loop_
_entity.id
_entity.type
_entity.pdbx_description
1 polymer ?
#
loop_
_entity_poly.entity_id
_entity_poly.type
_entity_poly.pdbx_seq_one_letter_code
_entity_poly.pdbx_strand_id
1 'polypeptide(L)'
;QDENDDDDDWNPCKAAGVCLMLLATCCEDDIVPHVLPFIKEHIKNPDWRYRDAAVMAFGCILEGPEPNQLKPLVIQAMPTLIELMKDPSVVMRGFSSLTFFFFLSLGGGVGVFLGILAGKGMECEFLELRGWKTDGCFVFQAFSSLAEAAYEAADVADDQEEPATYCLSSSFELIVQKLLETADRPDGHQNNLRSSAYESLMEIVKNSAKDCYPAVQKTTLVIMERLQQVLQMESHIQSTSDRIQFNDLQSLLCATLQNVLRKVQHQDALQISDVVMASLLRMFQSTAGSGGVQEDALMAVSTLVEVLGGEFLKYMDAFKPFLGIGLKNYAEYQVCLSAVGLVGDLCRALQSNILPFCDEVMQLLLENLGVSRPFPAPEPRVDALPGGSGRWEKRGRKREDSSHPGVRPQSDYDMVDYLNELREGCLEAYTGIIQGLKGDQENVHPDVMLVQPRVEFILSYIDHIAGDEDHTDGVVACAAGLIGDLCTAFGKDVLKLVEARPMIHELLTEGRRSKTNKTKTLATWATKELRKLKNQA
;
A
#
# COMPACT_ATOMS: atom_id res chain seq x y z
N GLN A 1 -18.44 -28.20 -4.85
CA GLN A 1 -19.05 -26.98 -5.39
C GLN A 1 -20.39 -27.27 -6.02
N ASP A 2 -21.37 -26.44 -5.69
CA ASP A 2 -22.60 -26.26 -6.47
C ASP A 2 -22.44 -24.98 -7.31
N GLU A 3 -23.16 -24.88 -8.44
CA GLU A 3 -23.03 -23.76 -9.40
C GLU A 3 -23.48 -22.40 -8.83
N ASN A 4 -24.06 -22.37 -7.62
CA ASN A 4 -24.52 -21.19 -6.89
C ASN A 4 -23.81 -21.06 -5.53
N ASP A 5 -22.56 -21.50 -5.41
CA ASP A 5 -21.77 -21.32 -4.17
C ASP A 5 -21.61 -19.81 -3.89
N ASP A 6 -21.98 -19.38 -2.68
CA ASP A 6 -21.82 -17.98 -2.26
C ASP A 6 -20.34 -17.69 -2.01
N ASP A 7 -19.82 -16.56 -2.51
CA ASP A 7 -18.41 -16.19 -2.36
C ASP A 7 -18.05 -15.99 -0.87
N ASP A 8 -19.02 -15.56 -0.05
CA ASP A 8 -18.85 -15.35 1.40
C ASP A 8 -18.94 -16.64 2.23
N ASP A 9 -19.41 -17.74 1.66
CA ASP A 9 -19.57 -19.01 2.39
C ASP A 9 -18.23 -19.77 2.49
N TRP A 10 -17.77 -20.03 3.72
CA TRP A 10 -16.60 -20.88 3.95
C TRP A 10 -16.99 -22.36 4.02
N ASN A 11 -16.72 -23.10 2.95
CA ASN A 11 -17.10 -24.50 2.81
C ASN A 11 -15.88 -25.45 2.72
N PRO A 12 -16.07 -26.78 2.86
CA PRO A 12 -14.97 -27.75 2.78
C PRO A 12 -14.18 -27.72 1.47
N CYS A 13 -14.80 -27.30 0.36
CA CYS A 13 -14.14 -27.18 -0.94
C CYS A 13 -13.10 -26.06 -0.92
N LYS A 14 -13.48 -24.85 -0.46
CA LYS A 14 -12.57 -23.71 -0.28
C LYS A 14 -11.47 -24.02 0.73
N ALA A 15 -11.82 -24.65 1.85
CA ALA A 15 -10.86 -25.07 2.87
C ALA A 15 -9.84 -26.10 2.35
N ALA A 16 -10.27 -27.04 1.50
CA ALA A 16 -9.36 -28.01 0.88
C ALA A 16 -8.37 -27.33 -0.09
N GLY A 17 -8.82 -26.35 -0.88
CA GLY A 17 -7.94 -25.56 -1.75
C GLY A 17 -6.86 -24.82 -0.97
N VAL A 18 -7.25 -24.08 0.08
CA VAL A 18 -6.29 -23.36 0.94
C VAL A 18 -5.37 -24.32 1.69
N CYS A 19 -5.87 -25.46 2.17
CA CYS A 19 -5.04 -26.49 2.80
C CYS A 19 -3.99 -27.03 1.82
N LEU A 20 -4.36 -27.23 0.55
CA LEU A 20 -3.45 -27.72 -0.48
C LEU A 20 -2.36 -26.68 -0.82
N MET A 21 -2.71 -25.39 -0.86
CA MET A 21 -1.72 -24.29 -1.00
C MET A 21 -0.75 -24.24 0.18
N LEU A 22 -1.25 -24.37 1.42
CA LEU A 22 -0.39 -24.40 2.61
C LEU A 22 0.51 -25.64 2.64
N LEU A 23 0.01 -26.79 2.17
CA LEU A 23 0.83 -27.98 2.01
C LEU A 23 1.90 -27.80 0.93
N ALA A 24 1.59 -27.09 -0.17
CA ALA A 24 2.56 -26.82 -1.22
C ALA A 24 3.69 -25.90 -0.74
N THR A 25 3.38 -24.83 -0.01
CA THR A 25 4.38 -23.92 0.56
C THR A 25 5.12 -24.51 1.76
N CYS A 26 4.55 -25.50 2.44
CA CYS A 26 5.19 -26.18 3.57
C CYS A 26 6.06 -27.37 3.16
N CYS A 27 5.65 -28.14 2.16
CA CYS A 27 6.29 -29.38 1.73
C CYS A 27 7.02 -29.26 0.38
N GLU A 28 6.90 -28.12 -0.30
CA GLU A 28 7.61 -27.80 -1.56
C GLU A 28 7.46 -28.94 -2.59
N ASP A 29 8.56 -29.45 -3.15
CA ASP A 29 8.55 -30.44 -4.25
C ASP A 29 7.85 -31.76 -3.92
N ASP A 30 7.76 -32.13 -2.64
CA ASP A 30 7.18 -33.41 -2.22
C ASP A 30 5.69 -33.52 -2.55
N ILE A 31 4.98 -32.40 -2.71
CA ILE A 31 3.55 -32.40 -3.03
C ILE A 31 3.27 -32.78 -4.50
N VAL A 32 4.18 -32.43 -5.41
CA VAL A 32 4.03 -32.55 -6.87
C VAL A 32 3.69 -33.99 -7.31
N PRO A 33 4.40 -35.05 -6.88
CA PRO A 33 4.09 -36.42 -7.29
C PRO A 33 2.74 -36.95 -6.78
N HIS A 34 2.19 -36.34 -5.71
CA HIS A 34 0.92 -36.75 -5.13
C HIS A 34 -0.27 -36.12 -5.87
N VAL A 35 -0.11 -34.89 -6.37
CA VAL A 35 -1.21 -34.12 -6.99
C VAL A 35 -1.23 -34.27 -8.51
N LEU A 36 -0.08 -34.40 -9.18
CA LEU A 36 -0.02 -34.55 -10.64
C LEU A 36 -0.83 -35.71 -11.24
N PRO A 37 -0.89 -36.91 -10.62
CA PRO A 37 -1.70 -38.01 -11.16
C PRO A 37 -3.19 -37.63 -11.25
N PHE A 38 -3.72 -37.00 -10.20
CA PHE A 38 -5.11 -36.54 -10.16
C PHE A 38 -5.39 -35.51 -11.26
N ILE A 39 -4.48 -34.54 -11.44
CA ILE A 39 -4.64 -33.51 -12.48
C ILE A 39 -4.69 -34.17 -13.86
N LYS A 40 -3.72 -35.05 -14.18
CA LYS A 40 -3.65 -35.70 -15.51
C LYS A 40 -4.86 -36.57 -15.81
N GLU A 41 -5.42 -37.22 -14.80
CA GLU A 41 -6.61 -38.07 -14.94
C GLU A 41 -7.88 -37.25 -15.19
N HIS A 42 -8.03 -36.12 -14.50
CA HIS A 42 -9.31 -35.41 -14.42
C HIS A 42 -9.39 -34.12 -15.25
N ILE A 43 -8.29 -33.59 -15.80
CA ILE A 43 -8.27 -32.32 -16.56
C ILE A 43 -9.18 -32.32 -17.81
N LYS A 44 -9.44 -33.49 -18.40
CA LYS A 44 -10.36 -33.67 -19.54
C LYS A 44 -11.62 -34.48 -19.20
N ASN A 45 -11.96 -34.60 -17.92
CA ASN A 45 -13.13 -35.36 -17.49
C ASN A 45 -14.43 -34.75 -18.06
N PRO A 46 -15.44 -35.52 -18.48
CA PRO A 46 -16.73 -34.96 -18.91
C PRO A 46 -17.46 -34.21 -17.80
N ASP A 47 -17.30 -34.65 -16.55
CA ASP A 47 -17.87 -33.99 -15.37
C ASP A 47 -17.07 -32.73 -15.05
N TRP A 48 -17.77 -31.59 -15.04
CA TRP A 48 -17.17 -30.29 -14.75
C TRP A 48 -16.57 -30.23 -13.35
N ARG A 49 -17.13 -30.95 -12.36
CA ARG A 49 -16.60 -30.94 -10.97
C ARG A 49 -15.20 -31.54 -10.89
N TYR A 50 -14.93 -32.58 -11.69
CA TYR A 50 -13.61 -33.20 -11.75
C TYR A 50 -12.63 -32.36 -12.56
N ARG A 51 -13.06 -31.74 -13.67
CA ARG A 51 -12.20 -30.79 -14.40
C ARG A 51 -11.82 -29.62 -13.51
N ASP A 52 -12.79 -29.08 -12.80
CA ASP A 52 -12.62 -27.94 -11.89
C ASP A 52 -11.61 -28.26 -10.78
N ALA A 53 -11.82 -29.37 -10.07
CA ALA A 53 -10.91 -29.83 -9.04
C ALA A 53 -9.49 -30.07 -9.59
N ALA A 54 -9.35 -30.55 -10.83
CA ALA A 54 -8.04 -30.74 -11.46
C ALA A 54 -7.34 -29.40 -11.77
N VAL A 55 -8.09 -28.40 -12.23
CA VAL A 55 -7.57 -27.05 -12.49
C VAL A 55 -7.19 -26.37 -11.18
N MET A 56 -8.06 -26.40 -10.17
CA MET A 56 -7.80 -25.87 -8.82
C MET A 56 -6.56 -26.52 -8.20
N ALA A 57 -6.48 -27.85 -8.19
CA ALA A 57 -5.34 -28.56 -7.63
C ALA A 57 -4.04 -28.23 -8.36
N PHE A 58 -4.09 -27.97 -9.67
CA PHE A 58 -2.94 -27.50 -10.42
C PHE A 58 -2.52 -26.10 -10.01
N GLY A 59 -3.46 -25.15 -9.89
CA GLY A 59 -3.18 -23.78 -9.42
C GLY A 59 -2.60 -23.72 -8.00
N CYS A 60 -3.14 -24.51 -7.07
CA CYS A 60 -2.72 -24.51 -5.67
C CYS A 60 -1.28 -25.02 -5.43
N ILE A 61 -0.71 -25.80 -6.35
CA ILE A 61 0.68 -26.30 -6.25
C ILE A 61 1.70 -25.46 -7.03
N LEU A 62 1.27 -24.34 -7.62
CA LEU A 62 2.18 -23.48 -8.37
C LEU A 62 3.10 -22.67 -7.45
N GLU A 63 2.75 -22.49 -6.18
CA GLU A 63 3.58 -21.83 -5.17
C GLU A 63 4.17 -22.85 -4.18
N GLY A 64 5.48 -22.79 -3.93
CA GLY A 64 6.20 -23.72 -3.04
C GLY A 64 7.27 -24.56 -3.76
N PRO A 65 6.90 -25.47 -4.67
CA PRO A 65 7.87 -26.32 -5.39
C PRO A 65 8.89 -25.53 -6.21
N GLU A 66 10.04 -26.13 -6.50
CA GLU A 66 11.11 -25.47 -7.24
C GLU A 66 10.64 -25.06 -8.66
N PRO A 67 10.88 -23.79 -9.07
CA PRO A 67 10.44 -23.30 -10.38
C PRO A 67 10.95 -24.13 -11.56
N ASN A 68 12.12 -24.77 -11.43
CA ASN A 68 12.70 -25.61 -12.48
C ASN A 68 11.88 -26.89 -12.71
N GLN A 69 11.23 -27.42 -11.68
CA GLN A 69 10.36 -28.59 -11.77
C GLN A 69 8.96 -28.21 -12.28
N LEU A 70 8.44 -27.05 -11.88
CA LEU A 70 7.11 -26.57 -12.29
C LEU A 70 7.06 -26.09 -13.74
N LYS A 71 8.07 -25.33 -14.20
CA LYS A 71 8.12 -24.76 -15.56
C LYS A 71 7.71 -25.75 -16.65
N PRO A 72 8.36 -26.92 -16.84
CA PRO A 72 8.03 -27.84 -17.93
C PRO A 72 6.60 -28.40 -17.84
N LEU A 73 6.08 -28.58 -16.62
CA LEU A 73 4.71 -29.06 -16.39
C LEU A 73 3.70 -28.02 -16.88
N VAL A 74 3.96 -26.74 -16.60
CA VAL A 74 3.05 -25.69 -17.03
C VAL A 74 3.12 -25.45 -18.54
N ILE A 75 4.30 -25.50 -19.17
CA ILE A 75 4.40 -25.42 -20.64
C ILE A 75 3.53 -26.48 -21.32
N GLN A 76 3.52 -27.69 -20.77
CA GLN A 76 2.71 -28.79 -21.30
C GLN A 76 1.21 -28.61 -21.05
N ALA A 77 0.82 -28.02 -19.91
CA ALA A 77 -0.58 -27.78 -19.55
C ALA A 77 -1.20 -26.59 -20.29
N MET A 78 -0.39 -25.65 -20.79
CA MET A 78 -0.84 -24.39 -21.42
C MET A 78 -1.90 -24.54 -22.52
N PRO A 79 -1.76 -25.42 -23.53
CA PRO A 79 -2.78 -25.58 -24.56
C PRO A 79 -4.14 -26.00 -23.98
N THR A 80 -4.12 -26.84 -22.94
CA THR A 80 -5.36 -27.29 -22.27
C THR A 80 -5.96 -26.17 -21.42
N LEU A 81 -5.15 -25.38 -20.71
CA LEU A 81 -5.65 -24.21 -19.98
C LEU A 81 -6.31 -23.18 -20.92
N ILE A 82 -5.74 -22.95 -22.11
CA ILE A 82 -6.32 -22.04 -23.11
C ILE A 82 -7.69 -22.55 -23.61
N GLU A 83 -7.82 -23.86 -23.83
CA GLU A 83 -9.10 -24.48 -24.19
C GLU A 83 -10.13 -24.34 -23.06
N LEU A 84 -9.72 -24.51 -21.80
CA LEU A 84 -10.59 -24.44 -20.63
C LEU A 84 -11.10 -23.02 -20.33
N MET A 85 -10.36 -21.97 -20.72
CA MET A 85 -10.89 -20.59 -20.67
C MET A 85 -12.07 -20.37 -21.63
N LYS A 86 -12.26 -21.24 -22.62
CA LYS A 86 -13.40 -21.23 -23.54
C LYS A 86 -14.48 -22.26 -23.15
N ASP A 87 -14.38 -22.89 -21.97
CA ASP A 87 -15.35 -23.89 -21.49
C ASP A 87 -16.75 -23.28 -21.33
N PRO A 88 -17.84 -24.02 -21.62
CA PRO A 88 -19.21 -23.56 -21.43
C PRO A 88 -19.54 -23.20 -19.98
N SER A 89 -18.95 -23.89 -19.00
CA SER A 89 -19.17 -23.64 -17.57
C SER A 89 -18.49 -22.33 -17.13
N VAL A 90 -19.25 -21.50 -16.41
CA VAL A 90 -18.78 -20.24 -15.81
C VAL A 90 -17.66 -20.52 -14.79
N VAL A 91 -17.92 -21.46 -13.88
CA VAL A 91 -16.99 -21.90 -12.82
C VAL A 91 -15.64 -22.32 -13.40
N MET A 92 -15.66 -23.10 -14.49
CA MET A 92 -14.44 -23.56 -15.16
C MET A 92 -13.61 -22.42 -15.74
N ARG A 93 -14.25 -21.36 -16.25
CA ARG A 93 -13.53 -20.20 -16.80
C ARG A 93 -12.85 -19.41 -15.69
N GLY A 94 -13.54 -19.15 -14.58
CA GLY A 94 -12.99 -18.45 -13.41
C GLY A 94 -11.74 -19.16 -12.84
N PHE A 95 -11.81 -20.47 -12.60
CA PHE A 95 -10.66 -21.23 -12.08
C PHE A 95 -9.52 -21.40 -13.08
N SER A 96 -9.83 -21.46 -14.38
CA SER A 96 -8.80 -21.43 -15.42
C SER A 96 -8.06 -20.09 -15.41
N SER A 97 -8.77 -18.97 -15.23
CA SER A 97 -8.15 -17.64 -15.09
C SER A 97 -7.34 -17.50 -13.79
N LEU A 98 -7.80 -18.05 -12.67
CA LEU A 98 -7.04 -18.08 -11.41
C LEU A 98 -5.75 -18.90 -11.53
N THR A 99 -5.82 -20.07 -12.14
CA THR A 99 -4.64 -20.92 -12.40
C THR A 99 -3.65 -20.22 -13.33
N PHE A 100 -4.19 -19.48 -14.30
CA PHE A 100 -3.41 -18.65 -15.20
C PHE A 100 -2.72 -17.48 -14.48
N PHE A 101 -3.39 -16.82 -13.53
CA PHE A 101 -2.79 -15.84 -12.63
C PHE A 101 -1.61 -16.41 -11.84
N PHE A 102 -1.80 -17.54 -11.14
CA PHE A 102 -0.72 -18.18 -10.37
C PHE A 102 0.48 -18.53 -11.26
N PHE A 103 0.23 -18.95 -12.50
CA PHE A 103 1.31 -19.21 -13.44
C PHE A 103 2.07 -17.93 -13.84
N LEU A 104 1.37 -16.83 -14.08
CA LEU A 104 2.02 -15.55 -14.41
C LEU A 104 2.79 -14.98 -13.23
N SER A 105 2.31 -15.20 -12.00
CA SER A 105 2.98 -14.81 -10.77
C SER A 105 4.28 -15.61 -10.51
N LEU A 106 4.44 -16.81 -11.10
CA LEU A 106 5.73 -17.50 -11.10
C LEU A 106 6.72 -16.75 -11.99
N GLY A 107 7.75 -16.13 -11.41
CA GLY A 107 8.77 -15.29 -12.08
C GLY A 107 9.57 -15.90 -13.24
N GLY A 108 9.20 -17.07 -13.76
CA GLY A 108 9.67 -17.61 -15.04
C GLY A 108 8.59 -18.17 -15.98
N GLY A 109 7.30 -18.01 -15.66
CA GLY A 109 6.19 -18.38 -16.54
C GLY A 109 5.99 -17.41 -17.71
N VAL A 110 6.45 -16.18 -17.55
CA VAL A 110 6.19 -15.07 -18.48
C VAL A 110 7.00 -15.18 -19.77
N GLY A 111 8.29 -15.54 -19.72
CA GLY A 111 9.06 -15.82 -20.95
C GLY A 111 8.48 -16.96 -21.79
N VAL A 112 7.85 -17.94 -21.14
CA VAL A 112 7.17 -19.05 -21.81
C VAL A 112 5.82 -18.59 -22.39
N PHE A 113 5.02 -17.85 -21.62
CA PHE A 113 3.73 -17.34 -22.07
C PHE A 113 3.88 -16.36 -23.23
N LEU A 114 4.86 -15.46 -23.15
CA LEU A 114 5.20 -14.51 -24.19
C LEU A 114 5.71 -15.22 -25.46
N GLY A 115 6.51 -16.27 -25.32
CA GLY A 115 6.90 -17.12 -26.46
C GLY A 115 5.71 -17.83 -27.13
N ILE A 116 4.70 -18.23 -26.35
CA ILE A 116 3.48 -18.87 -26.85
C ILE A 116 2.52 -17.85 -27.49
N LEU A 117 2.37 -16.65 -26.91
CA LEU A 117 1.57 -15.55 -27.47
C LEU A 117 2.17 -15.03 -28.78
N ALA A 118 3.47 -14.76 -28.79
CA ALA A 118 4.19 -14.30 -29.99
C ALA A 118 4.16 -15.34 -31.13
N GLY A 119 4.15 -16.64 -30.80
CA GLY A 119 4.11 -17.73 -31.78
C GLY A 119 2.73 -18.02 -32.40
N LYS A 120 1.63 -17.58 -31.78
CA LYS A 120 0.26 -17.94 -32.21
C LYS A 120 -0.62 -16.77 -32.66
N GLY A 121 -0.15 -15.52 -32.63
CA GLY A 121 -0.98 -14.38 -33.06
C GLY A 121 -2.29 -14.27 -32.27
N MET A 122 -2.26 -14.69 -31.00
CA MET A 122 -3.43 -14.80 -30.13
C MET A 122 -3.78 -13.48 -29.41
N GLU A 123 -3.17 -12.37 -29.80
CA GLU A 123 -3.39 -11.04 -29.20
C GLU A 123 -4.88 -10.63 -29.25
N CYS A 124 -5.63 -11.04 -30.28
CA CYS A 124 -7.04 -10.64 -30.43
C CYS A 124 -8.06 -11.62 -29.84
N GLU A 125 -7.77 -12.93 -29.74
CA GLU A 125 -8.75 -13.92 -29.26
C GLU A 125 -8.85 -14.00 -27.74
N PHE A 126 -7.76 -13.71 -27.03
CA PHE A 126 -7.76 -13.66 -25.56
C PHE A 126 -8.60 -12.46 -25.05
N LEU A 127 -8.63 -11.36 -25.82
CA LEU A 127 -9.41 -10.15 -25.53
C LEU A 127 -10.88 -10.22 -25.95
N GLU A 128 -11.26 -11.13 -26.87
CA GLU A 128 -12.64 -11.32 -27.33
C GLU A 128 -13.51 -12.19 -26.39
N LEU A 129 -13.12 -12.35 -25.11
CA LEU A 129 -13.92 -13.07 -24.11
C LEU A 129 -15.29 -12.38 -23.90
N ARG A 130 -16.28 -12.76 -24.72
CA ARG A 130 -17.71 -12.39 -24.65
C ARG A 130 -18.42 -12.86 -23.37
N GLY A 131 -17.67 -13.21 -22.32
CA GLY A 131 -18.12 -13.90 -21.12
C GLY A 131 -17.73 -13.21 -19.81
N TRP A 132 -17.50 -11.90 -19.79
CA TRP A 132 -17.12 -11.15 -18.57
C TRP A 132 -18.31 -10.99 -17.58
N LYS A 133 -19.30 -11.87 -17.60
CA LYS A 133 -20.58 -11.68 -16.90
C LYS A 133 -20.61 -12.19 -15.45
N THR A 134 -19.59 -12.89 -14.98
CA THR A 134 -19.64 -13.43 -13.60
C THR A 134 -18.28 -13.70 -12.94
N ASP A 135 -17.17 -13.76 -13.70
CA ASP A 135 -15.85 -14.20 -13.18
C ASP A 135 -14.75 -13.12 -13.27
N GLY A 136 -15.12 -11.83 -13.38
CA GLY A 136 -14.17 -10.80 -13.82
C GLY A 136 -12.97 -10.57 -12.91
N CYS A 137 -13.05 -10.84 -11.60
CA CYS A 137 -11.93 -10.59 -10.67
C CYS A 137 -10.67 -11.39 -11.01
N PHE A 138 -10.80 -12.69 -11.29
CA PHE A 138 -9.63 -13.53 -11.56
C PHE A 138 -8.99 -13.22 -12.92
N VAL A 139 -9.80 -12.84 -13.91
CA VAL A 139 -9.30 -12.37 -15.22
C VAL A 139 -8.51 -11.07 -15.04
N PHE A 140 -9.04 -10.14 -14.25
CA PHE A 140 -8.39 -8.87 -13.94
C PHE A 140 -7.09 -9.07 -13.17
N GLN A 141 -7.10 -9.89 -12.13
CA GLN A 141 -5.90 -10.22 -11.37
C GLN A 141 -4.82 -10.87 -12.26
N ALA A 142 -5.20 -11.74 -13.20
CA ALA A 142 -4.28 -12.30 -14.18
C ALA A 142 -3.68 -11.22 -15.11
N PHE A 143 -4.45 -10.21 -15.53
CA PHE A 143 -3.92 -9.09 -16.30
C PHE A 143 -2.96 -8.22 -15.49
N SER A 144 -3.25 -7.97 -14.20
CA SER A 144 -2.35 -7.24 -13.31
C SER A 144 -0.99 -7.92 -13.22
N SER A 145 -0.95 -9.22 -12.93
CA SER A 145 0.31 -9.97 -12.88
C SER A 145 0.98 -10.14 -14.24
N LEU A 146 0.21 -10.19 -15.33
CA LEU A 146 0.79 -10.16 -16.67
C LEU A 146 1.53 -8.85 -16.91
N ALA A 147 0.98 -7.72 -16.47
CA ALA A 147 1.59 -6.41 -16.62
C ALA A 147 2.85 -6.26 -15.77
N GLU A 148 2.80 -6.64 -14.49
CA GLU A 148 3.96 -6.66 -13.58
C GLU A 148 5.11 -7.47 -14.20
N ALA A 149 4.82 -8.71 -14.58
CA ALA A 149 5.87 -9.59 -15.07
C ALA A 149 6.35 -9.24 -16.49
N ALA A 150 5.49 -8.68 -17.34
CA ALA A 150 5.92 -8.13 -18.63
C ALA A 150 6.86 -6.94 -18.46
N TYR A 151 6.63 -6.12 -17.43
CA TYR A 151 7.48 -4.98 -17.11
C TYR A 151 8.82 -5.41 -16.51
N GLU A 152 8.82 -6.37 -15.58
CA GLU A 152 10.06 -6.95 -15.04
C GLU A 152 10.90 -7.68 -16.08
N ALA A 153 10.25 -8.32 -17.07
CA ALA A 153 10.94 -9.03 -18.16
C ALA A 153 11.44 -8.10 -19.27
N ALA A 154 11.07 -6.82 -19.26
CA ALA A 154 11.50 -5.88 -20.29
C ALA A 154 12.96 -5.47 -20.05
N ASP A 155 13.76 -5.46 -21.13
CA ASP A 155 15.15 -5.03 -21.06
C ASP A 155 15.22 -3.53 -20.68
N VAL A 156 15.71 -3.26 -19.49
CA VAL A 156 16.06 -1.91 -19.04
C VAL A 156 17.52 -1.67 -19.40
N ALA A 157 17.77 -0.68 -20.27
CA ALA A 157 19.14 -0.27 -20.59
C ALA A 157 19.82 0.28 -19.32
N ASP A 158 21.12 -0.01 -19.12
CA ASP A 158 21.91 0.32 -17.91
C ASP A 158 21.83 1.81 -17.46
N ASP A 159 21.41 2.71 -18.35
CA ASP A 159 21.31 4.16 -18.12
C ASP A 159 19.86 4.69 -17.94
N GLN A 160 18.84 3.83 -17.87
CA GLN A 160 17.43 4.26 -17.75
C GLN A 160 16.70 3.58 -16.59
N GLU A 161 15.80 4.33 -15.93
CA GLU A 161 14.98 3.81 -14.81
C GLU A 161 13.75 3.00 -15.27
N GLU A 162 13.32 3.16 -16.53
CA GLU A 162 12.11 2.50 -17.07
C GLU A 162 12.37 1.95 -18.49
N PRO A 163 11.71 0.82 -18.86
CA PRO A 163 11.86 0.22 -20.18
C PRO A 163 11.25 1.11 -21.28
N ALA A 164 11.91 1.15 -22.44
CA ALA A 164 11.46 1.94 -23.58
C ALA A 164 10.18 1.37 -24.23
N THR A 165 10.08 0.04 -24.29
CA THR A 165 8.95 -0.71 -24.84
C THR A 165 8.91 -2.09 -24.21
N TYR A 166 7.77 -2.76 -24.28
CA TYR A 166 7.56 -4.12 -23.79
C TYR A 166 6.50 -4.85 -24.62
N CYS A 167 6.29 -6.13 -24.34
CA CYS A 167 5.41 -6.99 -25.13
C CYS A 167 3.93 -6.59 -25.15
N LEU A 168 3.46 -5.77 -24.19
CA LEU A 168 2.06 -5.33 -24.16
C LEU A 168 1.84 -3.98 -24.84
N SER A 169 2.88 -3.28 -25.31
CA SER A 169 2.75 -1.94 -25.92
C SER A 169 1.76 -1.89 -27.08
N SER A 170 1.72 -2.92 -27.93
CA SER A 170 0.80 -3.01 -29.08
C SER A 170 -0.67 -3.10 -28.65
N SER A 171 -0.94 -3.80 -27.56
CA SER A 171 -2.28 -4.06 -27.02
C SER A 171 -2.69 -3.13 -25.89
N PHE A 172 -1.78 -2.29 -25.38
CA PHE A 172 -1.99 -1.51 -24.15
C PHE A 172 -3.22 -0.61 -24.22
N GLU A 173 -3.38 0.16 -25.31
CA GLU A 173 -4.55 1.04 -25.47
C GLU A 173 -5.86 0.24 -25.50
N LEU A 174 -5.88 -0.93 -26.13
CA LEU A 174 -7.06 -1.78 -26.18
C LEU A 174 -7.41 -2.36 -24.79
N ILE A 175 -6.41 -2.81 -24.04
CA ILE A 175 -6.59 -3.35 -22.68
C ILE A 175 -7.18 -2.29 -21.77
N VAL A 176 -6.58 -1.09 -21.76
CA VAL A 176 -7.04 0.02 -20.92
C VAL A 176 -8.48 0.44 -21.29
N GLN A 177 -8.81 0.53 -22.58
CA GLN A 177 -10.19 0.83 -23.00
C GLN A 177 -11.18 -0.22 -22.51
N LYS A 178 -10.83 -1.53 -22.58
CA LYS A 178 -11.72 -2.61 -22.13
C LYS A 178 -11.90 -2.66 -20.62
N LEU A 179 -10.86 -2.32 -19.84
CA LEU A 179 -10.96 -2.18 -18.39
C LEU A 179 -11.90 -1.03 -18.02
N LEU A 180 -11.74 0.12 -18.67
CA LEU A 180 -12.61 1.28 -18.48
C LEU A 180 -14.08 0.99 -18.86
N GLU A 181 -14.32 0.31 -19.98
CA GLU A 181 -15.65 -0.15 -20.39
C GLU A 181 -16.27 -1.10 -19.36
N THR A 182 -15.46 -1.92 -18.71
CA THR A 182 -15.95 -2.88 -17.72
C THR A 182 -16.26 -2.23 -16.39
N ALA A 183 -15.43 -1.28 -15.96
CA ALA A 183 -15.72 -0.49 -14.76
C ALA A 183 -17.08 0.24 -14.84
N ASP A 184 -17.50 0.63 -16.05
CA ASP A 184 -18.77 1.33 -16.31
C ASP A 184 -20.00 0.40 -16.40
N ARG A 185 -19.82 -0.91 -16.31
CA ARG A 185 -20.94 -1.83 -16.49
C ARG A 185 -21.95 -1.72 -15.34
N PRO A 186 -23.26 -1.87 -15.66
CA PRO A 186 -24.32 -1.77 -14.66
C PRO A 186 -24.29 -2.92 -13.64
N ASP A 187 -23.72 -4.07 -14.00
CA ASP A 187 -23.47 -5.23 -13.14
C ASP A 187 -22.13 -5.16 -12.39
N GLY A 188 -21.42 -4.03 -12.42
CA GLY A 188 -20.12 -3.84 -11.77
C GLY A 188 -20.10 -4.03 -10.25
N HIS A 189 -21.26 -4.04 -9.60
CA HIS A 189 -21.40 -4.29 -8.16
C HIS A 189 -21.39 -5.77 -7.79
N GLN A 190 -21.57 -6.68 -8.76
CA GLN A 190 -21.52 -8.11 -8.52
C GLN A 190 -20.07 -8.57 -8.43
N ASN A 191 -19.75 -9.38 -7.42
CA ASN A 191 -18.44 -9.98 -7.18
C ASN A 191 -17.29 -8.96 -7.24
N ASN A 192 -17.46 -7.73 -6.74
CA ASN A 192 -16.41 -6.70 -6.78
C ASN A 192 -15.81 -6.40 -8.17
N LEU A 193 -16.56 -6.66 -9.26
CA LEU A 193 -16.09 -6.52 -10.64
C LEU A 193 -15.51 -5.14 -10.92
N ARG A 194 -16.17 -4.08 -10.43
CA ARG A 194 -15.71 -2.70 -10.60
C ARG A 194 -14.39 -2.46 -9.87
N SER A 195 -14.27 -2.91 -8.62
CA SER A 195 -13.06 -2.74 -7.81
C SER A 195 -11.87 -3.43 -8.50
N SER A 196 -12.03 -4.69 -8.91
CA SER A 196 -10.97 -5.41 -9.60
C SER A 196 -10.62 -4.82 -10.97
N ALA A 197 -11.58 -4.25 -11.71
CA ALA A 197 -11.29 -3.57 -12.96
C ALA A 197 -10.41 -2.31 -12.75
N TYR A 198 -10.70 -1.52 -11.70
CA TYR A 198 -9.89 -0.35 -11.33
C TYR A 198 -8.52 -0.75 -10.76
N GLU A 199 -8.44 -1.77 -9.92
CA GLU A 199 -7.17 -2.31 -9.41
C GLU A 199 -6.26 -2.79 -10.55
N SER A 200 -6.81 -3.51 -11.52
CA SER A 200 -6.02 -3.90 -12.71
C SER A 200 -5.64 -2.73 -13.58
N LEU A 201 -6.51 -1.72 -13.70
CA LEU A 201 -6.15 -0.49 -14.40
C LEU A 201 -4.97 0.22 -13.71
N MET A 202 -4.98 0.27 -12.37
CA MET A 202 -3.88 0.83 -11.57
C MET A 202 -2.56 0.09 -11.84
N GLU A 203 -2.58 -1.25 -11.75
CA GLU A 203 -1.37 -2.05 -11.90
C GLU A 203 -0.84 -2.01 -13.35
N ILE A 204 -1.72 -1.98 -14.35
CA ILE A 204 -1.32 -1.82 -15.77
C ILE A 204 -0.70 -0.46 -16.04
N VAL A 205 -1.25 0.63 -15.47
CA VAL A 205 -0.68 1.98 -15.61
C VAL A 205 0.67 2.07 -14.88
N LYS A 206 0.77 1.49 -13.69
CA LYS A 206 2.02 1.46 -12.91
C LYS A 206 3.13 0.70 -13.63
N ASN A 207 2.81 -0.39 -14.32
CA ASN A 207 3.76 -1.23 -15.05
C ASN A 207 3.78 -0.97 -16.57
N SER A 208 3.57 0.29 -16.98
CA SER A 208 3.61 0.67 -18.40
C SER A 208 5.00 1.14 -18.85
N ALA A 209 5.41 0.79 -20.07
CA ALA A 209 6.64 1.30 -20.70
C ALA A 209 6.49 2.74 -21.21
N LYS A 210 7.62 3.40 -21.53
CA LYS A 210 7.63 4.82 -21.95
C LYS A 210 6.82 5.12 -23.21
N ASP A 211 6.75 4.18 -24.15
CA ASP A 211 5.95 4.30 -25.38
C ASP A 211 4.44 4.30 -25.14
N CYS A 212 3.98 3.78 -23.99
CA CYS A 212 2.58 3.75 -23.59
C CYS A 212 2.11 5.09 -22.98
N TYR A 213 3.00 6.07 -22.80
CA TYR A 213 2.69 7.36 -22.19
C TYR A 213 1.50 8.11 -22.81
N PRO A 214 1.30 8.15 -24.14
CA PRO A 214 0.13 8.80 -24.74
C PRO A 214 -1.20 8.15 -24.32
N ALA A 215 -1.21 6.82 -24.16
CA ALA A 215 -2.38 6.10 -23.68
C ALA A 215 -2.61 6.35 -22.18
N VAL A 216 -1.55 6.45 -21.37
CA VAL A 216 -1.63 6.84 -19.96
C VAL A 216 -2.22 8.25 -19.84
N GLN A 217 -1.72 9.24 -20.60
CA GLN A 217 -2.27 10.61 -20.59
C GLN A 217 -3.78 10.66 -20.91
N LYS A 218 -4.21 9.95 -21.96
CA LYS A 218 -5.63 9.85 -22.32
C LYS A 218 -6.45 9.23 -21.18
N THR A 219 -5.90 8.21 -20.51
CA THR A 219 -6.52 7.55 -19.36
C THR A 219 -6.64 8.51 -18.17
N THR A 220 -5.61 9.32 -17.89
CA THR A 220 -5.65 10.35 -16.85
C THR A 220 -6.83 11.29 -17.02
N LEU A 221 -7.04 11.80 -18.24
CA LEU A 221 -8.15 12.70 -18.54
C LEU A 221 -9.51 12.04 -18.32
N VAL A 222 -9.65 10.76 -18.70
CA VAL A 222 -10.88 10.00 -18.47
C VAL A 222 -11.14 9.79 -16.97
N ILE A 223 -10.11 9.44 -16.19
CA ILE A 223 -10.26 9.27 -14.73
C ILE A 223 -10.65 10.58 -14.06
N MET A 224 -10.08 11.71 -14.49
CA MET A 224 -10.46 13.03 -13.99
C MET A 224 -11.90 13.39 -14.32
N GLU A 225 -12.33 13.13 -15.56
CA GLU A 225 -13.72 13.36 -15.98
C GLU A 225 -14.69 12.53 -15.13
N ARG A 226 -14.37 11.24 -14.90
CA ARG A 226 -15.15 10.36 -14.03
C ARG A 226 -15.19 10.86 -12.59
N LEU A 227 -14.07 11.31 -12.04
CA LEU A 227 -14.02 11.87 -10.69
C LEU A 227 -14.95 13.09 -10.55
N GLN A 228 -14.94 13.99 -11.55
CA GLN A 228 -15.85 15.14 -11.55
C GLN A 228 -17.32 14.75 -11.70
N GLN A 229 -17.63 13.77 -12.54
CA GLN A 229 -18.99 13.25 -12.71
C GLN A 229 -19.51 12.66 -11.40
N VAL A 230 -18.70 11.85 -10.71
CA VAL A 230 -19.04 11.27 -9.41
C VAL A 230 -19.32 12.38 -8.39
N LEU A 231 -18.50 13.43 -8.33
CA LEU A 231 -18.75 14.57 -7.42
C LEU A 231 -20.04 15.36 -7.71
N GLN A 232 -20.64 15.21 -8.90
CA GLN A 232 -21.93 15.80 -9.24
C GLN A 232 -23.12 14.86 -8.93
N MET A 233 -22.87 13.55 -8.86
CA MET A 233 -23.88 12.53 -8.59
C MET A 233 -24.35 12.48 -7.13
N GLU A 234 -23.73 13.24 -6.22
CA GLU A 234 -24.12 13.34 -4.81
C GLU A 234 -25.63 13.65 -4.61
N SER A 235 -26.21 14.45 -5.51
CA SER A 235 -27.64 14.81 -5.49
C SER A 235 -28.61 13.65 -5.76
N HIS A 236 -28.12 12.51 -6.27
CA HIS A 236 -28.93 11.34 -6.61
C HIS A 236 -28.88 10.21 -5.56
N ILE A 237 -28.14 10.39 -4.46
CA ILE A 237 -28.03 9.39 -3.40
C ILE A 237 -29.34 9.36 -2.59
N GLN A 238 -30.11 8.27 -2.73
CA GLN A 238 -31.39 8.11 -2.02
C GLN A 238 -31.35 7.00 -0.97
N SER A 239 -30.54 5.96 -1.19
CA SER A 239 -30.43 4.81 -0.29
C SER A 239 -29.06 4.69 0.37
N THR A 240 -28.99 3.95 1.48
CA THR A 240 -27.72 3.62 2.16
C THR A 240 -26.81 2.78 1.27
N SER A 241 -27.36 1.87 0.45
CA SER A 241 -26.59 1.08 -0.52
C SER A 241 -25.97 1.95 -1.62
N ASP A 242 -26.70 2.95 -2.13
CA ASP A 242 -26.16 3.88 -3.13
C ASP A 242 -25.00 4.69 -2.54
N ARG A 243 -25.10 5.05 -1.24
CA ARG A 243 -24.04 5.79 -0.54
C ARG A 243 -22.77 4.96 -0.38
N ILE A 244 -22.88 3.66 -0.09
CA ILE A 244 -21.72 2.76 0.00
C ILE A 244 -21.04 2.67 -1.38
N GLN A 245 -21.81 2.35 -2.43
CA GLN A 245 -21.29 2.25 -3.79
C GLN A 245 -20.66 3.56 -4.29
N PHE A 246 -21.22 4.69 -3.88
CA PHE A 246 -20.68 6.02 -4.15
C PHE A 246 -19.32 6.23 -3.49
N ASN A 247 -19.20 5.91 -2.19
CA ASN A 247 -17.96 6.01 -1.44
C ASN A 247 -16.88 5.09 -2.02
N ASP A 248 -17.24 3.84 -2.35
CA ASP A 248 -16.32 2.87 -2.95
C ASP A 248 -15.79 3.36 -4.29
N LEU A 249 -16.66 3.95 -5.12
CA LEU A 249 -16.24 4.53 -6.40
C LEU A 249 -15.31 5.73 -6.22
N GLN A 250 -15.54 6.58 -5.21
CA GLN A 250 -14.64 7.70 -4.89
C GLN A 250 -13.26 7.19 -4.46
N SER A 251 -13.22 6.19 -3.58
CA SER A 251 -11.99 5.51 -3.13
C SER A 251 -11.20 4.96 -4.32
N LEU A 252 -11.84 4.15 -5.17
CA LEU A 252 -11.21 3.55 -6.35
C LEU A 252 -10.67 4.60 -7.33
N LEU A 253 -11.40 5.69 -7.57
CA LEU A 253 -10.95 6.77 -8.44
C LEU A 253 -9.76 7.53 -7.84
N CYS A 254 -9.73 7.75 -6.52
CA CYS A 254 -8.61 8.39 -5.83
C CYS A 254 -7.36 7.50 -5.85
N ALA A 255 -7.51 6.20 -5.58
CA ALA A 255 -6.42 5.23 -5.71
C ALA A 255 -5.89 5.13 -7.15
N THR A 256 -6.79 5.18 -8.15
CA THR A 256 -6.38 5.25 -9.56
C THR A 256 -5.61 6.52 -9.86
N LEU A 257 -6.06 7.65 -9.34
CA LEU A 257 -5.42 8.94 -9.52
C LEU A 257 -4.01 8.96 -8.91
N GLN A 258 -3.79 8.34 -7.75
CA GLN A 258 -2.46 8.19 -7.14
C GLN A 258 -1.48 7.50 -8.11
N ASN A 259 -1.87 6.35 -8.66
CA ASN A 259 -1.02 5.58 -9.57
C ASN A 259 -0.73 6.33 -10.87
N VAL A 260 -1.73 7.01 -11.42
CA VAL A 260 -1.56 7.83 -12.62
C VAL A 260 -0.66 9.04 -12.37
N LEU A 261 -0.83 9.73 -11.22
CA LEU A 261 -0.02 10.91 -10.87
C LEU A 261 1.46 10.57 -10.72
N ARG A 262 1.80 9.36 -10.26
CA ARG A 262 3.20 8.89 -10.17
C ARG A 262 3.85 8.63 -11.52
N LYS A 263 3.06 8.46 -12.59
CA LYS A 263 3.57 8.17 -13.95
C LYS A 263 3.55 9.37 -14.89
N VAL A 264 2.78 10.41 -14.60
CA VAL A 264 2.76 11.61 -15.43
C VAL A 264 4.03 12.43 -15.25
N GLN A 265 4.48 13.04 -16.35
CA GLN A 265 5.56 14.00 -16.32
C GLN A 265 5.15 15.23 -15.51
N HIS A 266 6.12 15.85 -14.84
CA HIS A 266 5.90 17.02 -13.98
C HIS A 266 5.17 18.18 -14.69
N GLN A 267 5.42 18.40 -15.99
CA GLN A 267 4.74 19.43 -16.78
C GLN A 267 3.24 19.17 -16.98
N ASP A 268 2.86 17.90 -17.13
CA ASP A 268 1.45 17.51 -17.27
C ASP A 268 0.76 17.53 -15.91
N ALA A 269 1.47 17.07 -14.85
CA ALA A 269 1.00 17.16 -13.48
C ALA A 269 0.65 18.61 -13.09
N LEU A 270 1.44 19.59 -13.53
CA LEU A 270 1.15 21.01 -13.27
C LEU A 270 -0.15 21.49 -13.91
N GLN A 271 -0.43 21.08 -15.15
CA GLN A 271 -1.66 21.45 -15.85
C GLN A 271 -2.90 20.79 -15.22
N ILE A 272 -2.72 19.60 -14.67
CA ILE A 272 -3.78 18.78 -14.09
C ILE A 272 -4.03 19.13 -12.61
N SER A 273 -3.01 19.63 -11.90
CA SER A 273 -3.01 19.88 -10.46
C SER A 273 -4.20 20.70 -9.95
N ASP A 274 -4.55 21.79 -10.64
CA ASP A 274 -5.64 22.68 -10.22
C ASP A 274 -6.99 21.97 -10.25
N VAL A 275 -7.21 21.14 -11.27
CA VAL A 275 -8.45 20.39 -11.45
C VAL A 275 -8.55 19.26 -10.44
N VAL A 276 -7.44 18.56 -10.20
CA VAL A 276 -7.37 17.49 -9.19
C VAL A 276 -7.63 18.07 -7.81
N MET A 277 -6.91 19.13 -7.42
CA MET A 277 -7.04 19.70 -6.09
C MET A 277 -8.44 20.26 -5.84
N ALA A 278 -9.05 20.92 -6.83
CA ALA A 278 -10.44 21.37 -6.73
C ALA A 278 -11.42 20.19 -6.51
N SER A 279 -11.17 19.05 -7.18
CA SER A 279 -11.98 17.84 -7.04
C SER A 279 -11.81 17.20 -5.66
N LEU A 280 -10.56 17.08 -5.17
CA LEU A 280 -10.24 16.54 -3.83
C LEU A 280 -10.81 17.44 -2.72
N LEU A 281 -10.67 18.77 -2.83
CA LEU A 281 -11.24 19.72 -1.86
C LEU A 281 -12.76 19.61 -1.80
N ARG A 282 -13.43 19.47 -2.95
CA ARG A 282 -14.89 19.25 -2.99
C ARG A 282 -15.25 17.91 -2.34
N MET A 283 -14.46 16.87 -2.57
CA MET A 283 -14.67 15.56 -1.95
C MET A 283 -14.59 15.61 -0.42
N PHE A 284 -13.62 16.35 0.14
CA PHE A 284 -13.52 16.56 1.59
C PHE A 284 -14.71 17.32 2.18
N GLN A 285 -15.30 18.25 1.43
CA GLN A 285 -16.47 19.02 1.87
C GLN A 285 -17.76 18.18 1.90
N SER A 286 -17.95 17.34 0.89
CA SER A 286 -19.15 16.47 0.76
C SER A 286 -19.09 15.25 1.67
N THR A 287 -17.90 14.70 1.92
CA THR A 287 -17.72 13.35 2.50
C THR A 287 -17.30 13.38 3.98
N ALA A 288 -17.81 14.36 4.75
CA ALA A 288 -17.41 14.62 6.14
C ALA A 288 -17.69 13.48 7.16
N GLY A 289 -18.09 12.27 6.73
CA GLY A 289 -18.38 11.15 7.61
C GLY A 289 -18.10 9.75 7.04
N SER A 290 -17.25 9.62 6.01
CA SER A 290 -16.74 8.31 5.56
C SER A 290 -15.22 8.35 5.57
N GLY A 291 -14.57 7.85 6.63
CA GLY A 291 -13.12 8.03 6.74
C GLY A 291 -12.32 7.21 5.74
N GLY A 292 -12.79 6.07 5.22
CA GLY A 292 -12.09 5.39 4.11
C GLY A 292 -11.90 6.29 2.87
N VAL A 293 -12.92 7.08 2.51
CA VAL A 293 -12.78 8.06 1.40
C VAL A 293 -11.84 9.20 1.79
N GLN A 294 -11.85 9.64 3.05
CA GLN A 294 -10.95 10.69 3.52
C GLN A 294 -9.49 10.24 3.53
N GLU A 295 -9.24 8.97 3.88
CA GLU A 295 -7.93 8.34 3.83
C GLU A 295 -7.37 8.34 2.40
N ASP A 296 -8.12 7.79 1.44
CA ASP A 296 -7.73 7.77 0.02
C ASP A 296 -7.57 9.15 -0.58
N ALA A 297 -8.40 10.10 -0.14
CA ALA A 297 -8.29 11.50 -0.52
C ALA A 297 -6.98 12.12 -0.02
N LEU A 298 -6.62 11.88 1.25
CA LEU A 298 -5.37 12.37 1.84
C LEU A 298 -4.16 11.74 1.16
N MET A 299 -4.20 10.44 0.85
CA MET A 299 -3.15 9.75 0.10
C MET A 299 -3.02 10.28 -1.35
N ALA A 300 -4.14 10.63 -1.99
CA ALA A 300 -4.14 11.31 -3.29
C ALA A 300 -3.51 12.71 -3.20
N VAL A 301 -3.76 13.46 -2.12
CA VAL A 301 -3.09 14.75 -1.88
C VAL A 301 -1.59 14.52 -1.62
N SER A 302 -1.18 13.53 -0.83
CA SER A 302 0.23 13.19 -0.61
C SER A 302 0.96 12.95 -1.92
N THR A 303 0.38 12.13 -2.80
CA THR A 303 0.97 11.87 -4.12
C THR A 303 1.06 13.15 -4.96
N LEU A 304 0.07 14.03 -4.89
CA LEU A 304 0.12 15.32 -5.60
C LEU A 304 1.19 16.25 -5.02
N VAL A 305 1.40 16.23 -3.70
CA VAL A 305 2.47 16.99 -3.02
C VAL A 305 3.84 16.50 -3.45
N GLU A 306 4.06 15.18 -3.53
CA GLU A 306 5.31 14.58 -4.01
C GLU A 306 5.63 15.02 -5.45
N VAL A 307 4.62 15.04 -6.33
CA VAL A 307 4.80 15.37 -7.75
C VAL A 307 5.00 16.86 -7.98
N LEU A 308 4.32 17.74 -7.24
CA LEU A 308 4.41 19.19 -7.42
C LEU A 308 5.55 19.84 -6.62
N GLY A 309 5.98 19.22 -5.52
CA GLY A 309 6.98 19.78 -4.63
C GLY A 309 6.58 21.17 -4.12
N GLY A 310 7.48 22.15 -4.27
CA GLY A 310 7.27 23.52 -3.79
C GLY A 310 6.09 24.26 -4.45
N GLU A 311 5.65 23.84 -5.63
CA GLU A 311 4.52 24.47 -6.33
C GLU A 311 3.17 24.14 -5.69
N PHE A 312 3.12 23.18 -4.76
CA PHE A 312 1.91 22.88 -3.97
C PHE A 312 1.52 24.04 -3.02
N LEU A 313 2.42 24.98 -2.74
CA LEU A 313 2.19 26.09 -1.80
C LEU A 313 0.92 26.89 -2.13
N LYS A 314 0.53 26.98 -3.41
CA LYS A 314 -0.70 27.67 -3.87
C LYS A 314 -1.99 27.11 -3.26
N TYR A 315 -2.00 25.85 -2.81
CA TYR A 315 -3.19 25.19 -2.27
C TYR A 315 -3.24 25.17 -0.74
N MET A 316 -2.14 25.50 -0.06
CA MET A 316 -2.03 25.32 1.39
C MET A 316 -3.09 26.09 2.17
N ASP A 317 -3.40 27.33 1.79
CA ASP A 317 -4.42 28.13 2.48
C ASP A 317 -5.82 27.51 2.39
N ALA A 318 -6.16 26.89 1.26
CA ALA A 318 -7.44 26.21 1.06
C ALA A 318 -7.47 24.81 1.68
N PHE A 319 -6.32 24.13 1.72
CA PHE A 319 -6.21 22.75 2.19
C PHE A 319 -6.04 22.62 3.71
N LYS A 320 -5.38 23.60 4.34
CA LYS A 320 -5.14 23.66 5.78
C LYS A 320 -6.31 23.22 6.68
N PRO A 321 -7.56 23.71 6.51
CA PRO A 321 -8.67 23.30 7.38
C PRO A 321 -8.96 21.80 7.30
N PHE A 322 -8.78 21.19 6.13
CA PHE A 322 -9.01 19.75 5.91
C PHE A 322 -7.89 18.91 6.54
N LEU A 323 -6.64 19.35 6.43
CA LEU A 323 -5.53 18.73 7.16
C LEU A 323 -5.76 18.75 8.68
N GLY A 324 -6.24 19.88 9.21
CA GLY A 324 -6.58 20.00 10.63
C GLY A 324 -7.74 19.09 11.07
N ILE A 325 -8.72 18.83 10.18
CA ILE A 325 -9.81 17.87 10.44
C ILE A 325 -9.26 16.44 10.49
N GLY A 326 -8.41 16.05 9.53
CA GLY A 326 -7.79 14.73 9.50
C GLY A 326 -6.93 14.46 10.74
N LEU A 327 -6.09 15.43 11.13
CA LEU A 327 -5.27 15.33 12.34
C LEU A 327 -6.12 15.25 13.62
N LYS A 328 -7.28 15.89 13.67
CA LYS A 328 -8.20 15.82 14.84
C LYS A 328 -9.11 14.60 14.82
N ASN A 329 -9.09 13.78 13.76
CA ASN A 329 -10.01 12.65 13.64
C ASN A 329 -9.51 11.45 14.45
N TYR A 330 -9.72 11.50 15.77
CA TYR A 330 -9.36 10.42 16.68
C TYR A 330 -10.22 9.16 16.53
N ALA A 331 -11.39 9.28 15.89
CA ALA A 331 -12.36 8.18 15.80
C ALA A 331 -11.99 7.19 14.69
N GLU A 332 -11.32 7.66 13.64
CA GLU A 332 -10.87 6.84 12.52
C GLU A 332 -9.36 7.00 12.37
N TYR A 333 -8.61 6.09 12.98
CA TYR A 333 -7.15 6.23 13.11
C TYR A 333 -6.43 6.21 11.76
N GLN A 334 -6.94 5.48 10.77
CA GLN A 334 -6.37 5.43 9.42
C GLN A 334 -6.30 6.82 8.79
N VAL A 335 -7.38 7.61 8.89
CA VAL A 335 -7.42 9.01 8.43
C VAL A 335 -6.38 9.88 9.15
N CYS A 336 -6.23 9.68 10.47
CA CYS A 336 -5.23 10.40 11.24
C CYS A 336 -3.80 10.01 10.81
N LEU A 337 -3.53 8.72 10.54
CA LEU A 337 -2.23 8.26 10.06
C LEU A 337 -1.90 8.87 8.69
N SER A 338 -2.82 8.84 7.73
CA SER A 338 -2.61 9.48 6.42
C SER A 338 -2.40 10.98 6.54
N ALA A 339 -3.10 11.66 7.47
CA ALA A 339 -2.90 13.09 7.72
C ALA A 339 -1.51 13.38 8.31
N VAL A 340 -0.99 12.52 9.20
CA VAL A 340 0.37 12.62 9.74
C VAL A 340 1.42 12.37 8.66
N GLY A 341 1.24 11.34 7.82
CA GLY A 341 2.11 11.07 6.67
C GLY A 341 2.18 12.26 5.71
N LEU A 342 1.02 12.86 5.41
CA LEU A 342 0.92 14.04 4.56
C LEU A 342 1.65 15.27 5.14
N VAL A 343 1.69 15.44 6.47
CA VAL A 343 2.53 16.49 7.09
C VAL A 343 4.01 16.24 6.76
N GLY A 344 4.46 14.99 6.79
CA GLY A 344 5.81 14.60 6.37
C GLY A 344 6.10 14.96 4.92
N ASP A 345 5.19 14.65 4.01
CA ASP A 345 5.32 14.97 2.58
C ASP A 345 5.34 16.49 2.33
N LEU A 346 4.47 17.23 3.02
CA LEU A 346 4.45 18.70 2.96
C LEU A 346 5.75 19.31 3.47
N CYS A 347 6.33 18.77 4.54
CA CYS A 347 7.62 19.25 5.06
C CYS A 347 8.74 19.06 4.02
N ARG A 348 8.77 17.90 3.34
CA ARG A 348 9.74 17.60 2.28
C ARG A 348 9.54 18.49 1.05
N ALA A 349 8.29 18.67 0.62
CA ALA A 349 7.94 19.41 -0.58
C ALA A 349 8.09 20.94 -0.43
N LEU A 350 7.62 21.50 0.70
CA LEU A 350 7.57 22.95 0.91
C LEU A 350 8.83 23.50 1.60
N GLN A 351 9.60 22.65 2.28
CA GLN A 351 10.80 23.02 3.02
C GLN A 351 10.53 24.21 3.96
N SER A 352 11.31 25.29 3.88
CA SER A 352 11.13 26.49 4.71
C SER A 352 9.78 27.19 4.55
N ASN A 353 9.06 26.97 3.44
CA ASN A 353 7.75 27.59 3.21
C ASN A 353 6.64 26.98 4.09
N ILE A 354 6.89 25.85 4.77
CA ILE A 354 5.92 25.26 5.71
C ILE A 354 5.88 25.97 7.07
N LEU A 355 6.89 26.77 7.40
CA LEU A 355 7.05 27.45 8.69
C LEU A 355 5.78 28.16 9.21
N PRO A 356 5.00 28.90 8.39
CA PRO A 356 3.78 29.57 8.86
C PRO A 356 2.68 28.62 9.35
N PHE A 357 2.75 27.34 8.97
CA PHE A 357 1.76 26.31 9.27
C PHE A 357 2.19 25.39 10.41
N CYS A 358 3.49 25.36 10.74
CA CYS A 358 4.07 24.45 11.73
C CYS A 358 3.47 24.59 13.14
N ASP A 359 3.21 25.81 13.61
CA ASP A 359 2.69 26.03 14.97
C ASP A 359 1.36 25.30 15.20
N GLU A 360 0.45 25.39 14.23
CA GLU A 360 -0.85 24.75 14.30
C GLU A 360 -0.74 23.23 14.15
N VAL A 361 0.04 22.74 13.17
CA VAL A 361 0.25 21.30 12.98
C VAL A 361 0.89 20.67 14.22
N MET A 362 1.92 21.30 14.79
CA MET A 362 2.58 20.82 16.00
C MET A 362 1.65 20.82 17.20
N GLN A 363 0.78 21.82 17.33
CA GLN A 363 -0.24 21.82 18.38
C GLN A 363 -1.16 20.60 18.24
N LEU A 364 -1.63 20.31 17.03
CA LEU A 364 -2.52 19.16 16.78
C LEU A 364 -1.83 17.82 17.00
N LEU A 365 -0.58 17.67 16.57
CA LEU A 365 0.21 16.45 16.82
C LEU A 365 0.46 16.25 18.32
N LEU A 366 0.72 17.31 19.07
CA LEU A 366 0.89 17.24 20.53
C LEU A 366 -0.43 16.94 21.25
N GLU A 367 -1.55 17.48 20.76
CA GLU A 367 -2.89 17.10 21.22
C GLU A 367 -3.15 15.61 20.96
N ASN A 368 -2.81 15.10 19.78
CA ASN A 368 -2.92 13.67 19.44
C ASN A 368 -2.13 12.77 20.39
N LEU A 369 -0.90 13.14 20.72
CA LEU A 369 -0.07 12.42 21.68
C LEU A 369 -0.58 12.59 23.13
N GLY A 370 -1.26 13.69 23.45
CA GLY A 370 -1.81 14.00 24.77
C GLY A 370 -3.17 13.35 25.05
N VAL A 371 -3.91 12.95 24.01
CA VAL A 371 -5.18 12.21 24.14
C VAL A 371 -4.88 10.77 24.51
N SER A 372 -4.65 10.52 25.80
CA SER A 372 -4.80 9.20 26.40
C SER A 372 -6.29 8.81 26.47
N ARG A 373 -6.95 8.70 25.31
CA ARG A 373 -8.20 7.94 25.19
C ARG A 373 -7.85 6.65 24.46
N PRO A 374 -7.78 5.50 25.15
CA PRO A 374 -7.92 4.25 24.44
C PRO A 374 -9.29 4.25 23.76
N PHE A 375 -9.34 3.74 22.54
CA PHE A 375 -10.59 3.43 21.85
C PHE A 375 -11.59 2.74 22.80
N PRO A 376 -12.90 2.99 22.66
CA PRO A 376 -13.91 2.45 23.56
C PRO A 376 -14.11 0.95 23.31
N ALA A 377 -13.49 0.10 24.13
CA ALA A 377 -14.26 -0.99 24.72
C ALA A 377 -15.03 -0.39 25.93
N PRO A 378 -16.31 -0.75 26.15
CA PRO A 378 -17.21 0.04 26.96
C PRO A 378 -16.80 0.04 28.44
N GLU A 379 -16.26 1.14 28.95
CA GLU A 379 -16.11 1.33 30.39
C GLU A 379 -17.44 1.80 31.00
N PRO A 380 -17.93 1.21 32.11
CA PRO A 380 -18.80 1.92 33.01
C PRO A 380 -17.94 2.84 33.89
N ARG A 381 -17.99 4.14 33.55
CA ARG A 381 -17.97 5.34 34.42
C ARG A 381 -17.09 5.31 35.70
N VAL A 382 -16.33 6.39 35.92
CA VAL A 382 -16.60 7.43 36.95
C VAL A 382 -15.42 8.42 37.08
N ASP A 383 -15.76 9.72 36.95
CA ASP A 383 -15.18 10.97 37.51
C ASP A 383 -13.84 11.62 37.07
N ALA A 384 -14.01 12.74 36.32
CA ALA A 384 -13.70 14.14 36.66
C ALA A 384 -12.26 14.67 36.93
N LEU A 385 -11.76 15.47 35.95
CA LEU A 385 -11.01 16.77 36.04
C LEU A 385 -9.60 16.82 36.74
N PRO A 386 -8.82 17.94 36.66
CA PRO A 386 -8.02 18.39 35.51
C PRO A 386 -6.52 18.66 35.84
N GLY A 387 -5.64 18.60 34.82
CA GLY A 387 -4.33 19.29 34.78
C GLY A 387 -3.11 18.59 35.39
N GLY A 388 -1.95 18.78 34.76
CA GLY A 388 -0.63 18.62 35.37
C GLY A 388 0.32 17.61 34.72
N SER A 389 1.36 18.14 34.09
CA SER A 389 2.63 17.46 33.78
C SER A 389 3.11 16.58 34.94
N GLY A 390 3.49 15.33 34.66
CA GLY A 390 4.15 14.45 35.63
C GLY A 390 3.49 13.11 35.95
N ARG A 391 2.65 12.52 35.06
CA ARG A 391 1.94 11.26 35.36
C ARG A 391 2.39 10.00 34.60
N TRP A 392 3.50 10.04 33.87
CA TRP A 392 4.03 8.85 33.17
C TRP A 392 4.66 7.83 34.13
N GLU A 393 5.32 8.28 35.21
CA GLU A 393 6.09 7.40 36.11
C GLU A 393 5.26 6.50 37.05
N LYS A 394 3.97 6.76 37.26
CA LYS A 394 3.18 6.07 38.30
C LYS A 394 2.14 5.05 37.83
N ARG A 395 1.94 4.88 36.51
CA ARG A 395 0.91 3.98 35.98
C ARG A 395 1.44 2.67 35.39
N GLY A 396 2.69 2.64 34.89
CA GLY A 396 3.35 1.40 34.46
C GLY A 396 3.75 0.47 35.61
N ARG A 397 3.96 1.01 36.82
CA ARG A 397 4.46 0.26 37.98
C ARG A 397 3.40 -0.30 38.94
N LYS A 398 2.10 -0.11 38.64
CA LYS A 398 1.00 -0.45 39.58
C LYS A 398 0.04 -1.52 39.08
N ARG A 399 0.42 -2.32 38.08
CA ARG A 399 -0.39 -3.43 37.55
C ARG A 399 0.09 -4.83 37.94
N GLU A 400 1.07 -4.95 38.85
CA GLU A 400 1.57 -6.26 39.30
C GLU A 400 0.91 -6.83 40.55
N ASP A 401 0.00 -6.11 41.23
CA ASP A 401 -0.48 -6.54 42.55
C ASP A 401 -2.02 -6.58 42.67
N SER A 402 -2.67 -7.30 41.74
CA SER A 402 -4.05 -7.79 41.95
C SER A 402 -4.33 -9.08 41.16
N SER A 403 -3.83 -10.19 41.70
CA SER A 403 -4.52 -11.48 41.88
C SER A 403 -5.50 -11.98 40.79
N HIS A 404 -5.03 -12.86 39.91
CA HIS A 404 -5.60 -14.19 39.59
C HIS A 404 -4.55 -15.05 38.86
N PRO A 405 -4.22 -16.29 39.29
CA PRO A 405 -3.31 -17.16 38.55
C PRO A 405 -4.10 -17.86 37.45
N GLY A 406 -3.92 -17.48 36.19
CA GLY A 406 -4.46 -18.27 35.08
C GLY A 406 -4.59 -17.61 33.71
N VAL A 407 -4.53 -16.28 33.58
CA VAL A 407 -4.68 -15.62 32.27
C VAL A 407 -3.66 -14.48 32.19
N ARG A 408 -2.57 -14.68 31.45
CA ARG A 408 -1.80 -13.54 30.93
C ARG A 408 -2.78 -12.76 30.06
N PRO A 409 -2.93 -11.44 30.19
CA PRO A 409 -3.67 -10.69 29.18
C PRO A 409 -2.95 -10.97 27.87
N GLN A 410 -3.62 -11.61 26.91
CA GLN A 410 -3.15 -11.63 25.53
C GLN A 410 -2.86 -10.17 25.19
N SER A 411 -1.59 -9.86 24.92
CA SER A 411 -1.21 -8.61 24.29
C SER A 411 -2.11 -8.47 23.07
N ASP A 412 -2.90 -7.40 23.03
CA ASP A 412 -3.77 -7.14 21.90
C ASP A 412 -2.86 -6.81 20.73
N TYR A 413 -2.51 -7.81 19.90
CA TYR A 413 -1.52 -7.69 18.84
C TYR A 413 -1.89 -6.55 17.88
N ASP A 414 -3.19 -6.33 17.65
CA ASP A 414 -3.71 -5.21 16.85
C ASP A 414 -3.33 -3.85 17.46
N MET A 415 -3.32 -3.72 18.79
CA MET A 415 -2.90 -2.48 19.46
C MET A 415 -1.39 -2.28 19.44
N VAL A 416 -0.62 -3.38 19.42
CA VAL A 416 0.84 -3.34 19.26
C VAL A 416 1.19 -2.86 17.85
N ASP A 417 0.54 -3.41 16.84
CA ASP A 417 0.74 -3.01 15.43
C ASP A 417 0.36 -1.54 15.22
N TYR A 418 -0.80 -1.12 15.72
CA TYR A 418 -1.22 0.29 15.70
C TYR A 418 -0.22 1.22 16.39
N LEU A 419 0.29 0.83 17.57
CA LEU A 419 1.26 1.64 18.30
C LEU A 419 2.56 1.81 17.49
N ASN A 420 2.99 0.76 16.78
CA ASN A 420 4.17 0.80 15.93
C ASN A 420 3.96 1.64 14.67
N GLU A 421 2.80 1.54 14.00
CA GLU A 421 2.44 2.43 12.88
C GLU A 421 2.44 3.90 13.29
N LEU A 422 1.85 4.21 14.45
CA LEU A 422 1.82 5.58 14.97
C LEU A 422 3.23 6.08 15.33
N ARG A 423 4.06 5.22 15.93
CA ARG A 423 5.48 5.53 16.22
C ARG A 423 6.23 5.82 14.93
N GLU A 424 6.04 5.01 13.89
CA GLU A 424 6.66 5.20 12.59
C GLU A 424 6.26 6.55 11.98
N GLY A 425 4.96 6.85 11.90
CA GLY A 425 4.46 8.13 11.38
C GLY A 425 4.97 9.34 12.17
N CYS A 426 5.09 9.23 13.50
CA CYS A 426 5.67 10.30 14.33
C CYS A 426 7.16 10.52 14.05
N LEU A 427 7.94 9.44 13.89
CA LEU A 427 9.36 9.51 13.58
C LEU A 427 9.59 10.10 12.18
N GLU A 428 8.80 9.70 11.19
CA GLU A 428 8.85 10.24 9.84
C GLU A 428 8.48 11.73 9.79
N ALA A 429 7.46 12.15 10.57
CA ALA A 429 7.10 13.56 10.69
C ALA A 429 8.27 14.39 11.25
N TYR A 430 8.94 13.91 12.30
CA TYR A 430 10.13 14.59 12.83
C TYR A 430 11.28 14.64 11.82
N THR A 431 11.54 13.54 11.10
CA THR A 431 12.54 13.51 10.02
C THR A 431 12.20 14.53 8.94
N GLY A 432 10.94 14.59 8.51
CA GLY A 432 10.45 15.57 7.53
C GLY A 432 10.65 17.01 7.99
N ILE A 433 10.29 17.32 9.24
CA ILE A 433 10.47 18.67 9.82
C ILE A 433 11.96 19.04 9.89
N ILE A 434 12.81 18.14 10.38
CA ILE A 434 14.25 18.43 10.54
C ILE A 434 14.92 18.61 9.18
N GLN A 435 14.65 17.74 8.21
CA GLN A 435 15.21 17.85 6.87
C GLN A 435 14.67 19.09 6.13
N GLY A 436 13.36 19.33 6.20
CA GLY A 436 12.72 20.50 5.59
C GLY A 436 13.26 21.83 6.12
N LEU A 437 13.53 21.90 7.44
CA LEU A 437 14.14 23.09 8.05
C LEU A 437 15.64 23.20 7.81
N LYS A 438 16.34 22.08 7.61
CA LYS A 438 17.79 22.05 7.37
C LYS A 438 18.13 22.57 5.98
N GLY A 439 17.27 22.30 5.00
CA GLY A 439 17.47 22.62 3.60
C GLY A 439 18.52 21.71 2.93
N ASP A 440 18.60 21.81 1.60
CA ASP A 440 19.42 20.90 0.78
C ASP A 440 20.89 21.32 0.63
N GLN A 441 21.32 22.42 1.25
CA GLN A 441 22.68 22.92 1.13
C GLN A 441 23.63 22.30 2.17
N GLU A 442 24.94 22.30 1.89
CA GLU A 442 25.97 21.78 2.80
C GLU A 442 25.98 22.47 4.17
N ASN A 443 25.51 23.73 4.23
CA ASN A 443 25.37 24.48 5.47
C ASN A 443 23.95 24.32 6.04
N VAL A 444 23.86 23.90 7.30
CA VAL A 444 22.60 23.80 8.03
C VAL A 444 21.91 25.16 8.09
N HIS A 445 20.67 25.24 7.61
CA HIS A 445 19.91 26.47 7.67
C HIS A 445 19.60 26.87 9.14
N PRO A 446 19.66 28.16 9.51
CA PRO A 446 19.46 28.60 10.89
C PRO A 446 18.11 28.20 11.49
N ASP A 447 17.08 27.99 10.67
CA ASP A 447 15.72 27.67 11.11
C ASP A 447 15.63 26.33 11.83
N VAL A 448 16.57 25.41 11.61
CA VAL A 448 16.64 24.15 12.38
C VAL A 448 16.84 24.41 13.87
N MET A 449 17.44 25.55 14.24
CA MET A 449 17.62 25.93 15.64
C MET A 449 16.30 26.14 16.37
N LEU A 450 15.18 26.34 15.67
CA LEU A 450 13.84 26.38 16.28
C LEU A 450 13.44 25.03 16.90
N VAL A 451 13.94 23.92 16.35
CA VAL A 451 13.67 22.56 16.84
C VAL A 451 14.69 22.11 17.88
N GLN A 452 15.82 22.82 18.03
CA GLN A 452 16.88 22.50 18.99
C GLN A 452 16.37 22.21 20.42
N PRO A 453 15.41 22.98 20.99
CA PRO A 453 14.91 22.72 22.34
C PRO A 453 14.12 21.41 22.48
N ARG A 454 13.64 20.83 21.37
CA ARG A 454 12.85 19.59 21.34
C ARG A 454 13.70 18.34 21.15
N VAL A 455 14.98 18.48 20.79
CA VAL A 455 15.89 17.34 20.51
C VAL A 455 15.99 16.37 21.70
N GLU A 456 16.01 16.88 22.93
CA GLU A 456 16.07 16.04 24.12
C GLU A 456 14.82 15.15 24.28
N PHE A 457 13.64 15.69 23.96
CA PHE A 457 12.40 14.92 23.97
C PHE A 457 12.39 13.85 22.88
N ILE A 458 12.80 14.19 21.66
CA ILE A 458 12.87 13.26 20.54
C ILE A 458 13.79 12.08 20.88
N LEU A 459 14.99 12.35 21.41
CA LEU A 459 15.91 11.29 21.82
C LEU A 459 15.35 10.46 23.00
N SER A 460 14.61 11.08 23.91
CA SER A 460 13.93 10.34 24.99
C SER A 460 12.82 9.44 24.48
N TYR A 461 12.13 9.85 23.42
CA TYR A 461 11.10 9.06 22.78
C TYR A 461 11.70 7.84 22.07
N ILE A 462 12.80 8.03 21.33
CA ILE A 462 13.52 6.92 20.68
C ILE A 462 14.09 5.94 21.71
N ASP A 463 14.64 6.44 22.81
CA ASP A 463 15.14 5.62 23.92
C ASP A 463 14.03 4.78 24.57
N HIS A 464 12.81 5.32 24.65
CA HIS A 464 11.66 4.57 25.12
C HIS A 464 11.24 3.47 24.13
N ILE A 465 11.22 3.78 22.82
CA ILE A 465 10.94 2.79 21.76
C ILE A 465 11.97 1.65 21.80
N ALA A 466 13.25 1.98 21.99
CA ALA A 466 14.31 1.00 22.08
C ALA A 466 14.21 0.06 23.29
N GLY A 467 13.53 0.48 24.35
CA GLY A 467 13.28 -0.36 25.53
C GLY A 467 12.01 -1.21 25.46
N ASP A 468 11.20 -1.04 24.41
CA ASP A 468 10.03 -1.88 24.13
C ASP A 468 10.50 -3.11 23.34
N GLU A 469 10.07 -4.33 23.68
CA GLU A 469 10.47 -5.53 22.93
C GLU A 469 9.64 -5.74 21.65
N ASP A 470 8.47 -5.08 21.57
CA ASP A 470 7.50 -5.30 20.50
C ASP A 470 7.64 -4.28 19.34
N HIS A 471 8.81 -3.67 19.14
CA HIS A 471 9.00 -2.70 18.06
C HIS A 471 9.28 -3.36 16.70
N THR A 472 8.76 -2.78 15.61
CA THR A 472 8.93 -3.31 14.25
C THR A 472 10.23 -2.84 13.59
N ASP A 473 10.68 -3.60 12.57
CA ASP A 473 11.82 -3.24 11.71
C ASP A 473 11.65 -1.85 11.04
N GLY A 474 10.41 -1.43 10.77
CA GLY A 474 10.06 -0.12 10.23
C GLY A 474 10.33 1.01 11.24
N VAL A 475 9.87 0.84 12.48
CA VAL A 475 10.15 1.77 13.58
C VAL A 475 11.65 1.90 13.83
N VAL A 476 12.41 0.79 13.82
CA VAL A 476 13.88 0.81 13.94
C VAL A 476 14.53 1.61 12.81
N ALA A 477 14.04 1.43 11.57
CA ALA A 477 14.54 2.15 10.40
C ALA A 477 14.32 3.66 10.52
N CYS A 478 13.10 4.08 10.88
CA CYS A 478 12.73 5.48 11.02
C CYS A 478 13.43 6.15 12.21
N ALA A 479 13.58 5.45 13.33
CA ALA A 479 14.34 5.92 14.48
C ALA A 479 15.83 6.10 14.14
N ALA A 480 16.42 5.13 13.43
CA ALA A 480 17.80 5.23 12.96
C ALA A 480 17.99 6.41 12.00
N GLY A 481 17.09 6.58 11.02
CA GLY A 481 17.08 7.72 10.11
C GLY A 481 17.05 9.04 10.87
N LEU A 482 16.10 9.20 11.79
CA LEU A 482 15.95 10.40 12.59
C LEU A 482 17.18 10.72 13.45
N ILE A 483 17.83 9.71 14.04
CA ILE A 483 19.10 9.92 14.77
C ILE A 483 20.18 10.47 13.85
N GLY A 484 20.31 9.93 12.64
CA GLY A 484 21.26 10.42 11.66
C GLY A 484 20.95 11.85 11.21
N ASP A 485 19.67 12.17 10.99
CA ASP A 485 19.22 13.52 10.65
C ASP A 485 19.59 14.52 11.74
N LEU A 486 19.29 14.19 13.01
CA LEU A 486 19.67 14.98 14.18
C LEU A 486 21.18 15.21 14.24
N CYS A 487 21.98 14.17 13.97
CA CYS A 487 23.45 14.28 13.94
C CYS A 487 23.91 15.28 12.88
N THR A 488 23.33 15.23 11.68
CA THR A 488 23.70 16.16 10.60
C THR A 488 23.20 17.58 10.82
N ALA A 489 22.09 17.76 11.54
CA ALA A 489 21.47 19.04 11.80
C ALA A 489 22.08 19.80 12.98
N PHE A 490 22.27 19.12 14.12
CA PHE A 490 22.67 19.76 15.39
C PHE A 490 24.10 19.40 15.83
N GLY A 491 24.77 18.48 15.12
CA GLY A 491 26.18 18.18 15.35
C GLY A 491 26.47 17.58 16.74
N LYS A 492 27.56 18.04 17.35
CA LYS A 492 28.15 17.43 18.57
C LYS A 492 27.24 17.40 19.80
N ASP A 493 26.27 18.30 19.90
CA ASP A 493 25.38 18.33 21.07
C ASP A 493 24.49 17.09 21.14
N VAL A 494 24.13 16.52 19.97
CA VAL A 494 23.38 15.26 19.88
C VAL A 494 24.20 14.09 20.36
N LEU A 495 25.51 14.06 20.07
CA LEU A 495 26.38 12.96 20.47
C LEU A 495 26.36 12.74 21.98
N LYS A 496 26.42 13.82 22.77
CA LYS A 496 26.36 13.73 24.24
C LYS A 496 25.02 13.18 24.74
N LEU A 497 23.93 13.60 24.11
CA LEU A 497 22.58 13.16 24.47
C LEU A 497 22.32 11.70 24.09
N VAL A 498 22.89 11.24 22.98
CA VAL A 498 22.82 9.83 22.54
C VAL A 498 23.69 8.94 23.42
N GLU A 499 24.94 9.34 23.72
CA GLU A 499 25.82 8.55 24.60
C GLU A 499 25.26 8.44 26.03
N ALA A 500 24.39 9.37 26.46
CA ALA A 500 23.70 9.28 27.74
C ALA A 500 22.56 8.23 27.77
N ARG A 501 22.16 7.70 26.62
CA ARG A 501 20.99 6.81 26.45
C ARG A 501 21.41 5.49 25.81
N PRO A 502 21.72 4.45 26.61
CA PRO A 502 22.34 3.23 26.11
C PRO A 502 21.43 2.41 25.19
N MET A 503 20.10 2.48 25.37
CA MET A 503 19.16 1.69 24.56
C MET A 503 19.21 2.11 23.08
N ILE A 504 19.50 3.38 22.80
CA ILE A 504 19.69 3.86 21.42
C ILE A 504 20.85 3.12 20.72
N HIS A 505 21.92 2.79 21.44
CA HIS A 505 23.03 2.02 20.88
C HIS A 505 22.67 0.56 20.60
N GLU A 506 21.79 -0.03 21.41
CA GLU A 506 21.27 -1.38 21.20
C GLU A 506 20.36 -1.41 19.98
N LEU A 507 19.44 -0.46 19.85
CA LEU A 507 18.55 -0.26 18.70
C LEU A 507 19.35 -0.13 17.38
N LEU A 508 20.40 0.70 17.36
CA LEU A 508 21.26 0.83 16.17
C LEU A 508 22.08 -0.44 15.88
N THR A 509 22.34 -1.27 16.89
CA THR A 509 23.04 -2.55 16.71
C THR A 509 22.11 -3.62 16.16
N GLU A 510 20.86 -3.64 16.63
CA GLU A 510 19.78 -4.46 16.10
C GLU A 510 19.48 -4.11 14.65
N GLY A 511 19.25 -2.83 14.32
CA GLY A 511 18.96 -2.40 12.96
C GLY A 511 20.06 -2.79 11.96
N ARG A 512 21.34 -2.81 12.37
CA ARG A 512 22.47 -3.28 11.52
C ARG A 512 22.46 -4.79 11.25
N ARG A 513 21.78 -5.57 12.10
CA ARG A 513 21.61 -7.02 11.99
C ARG A 513 20.28 -7.41 11.33
N SER A 514 19.38 -6.46 11.13
CA SER A 514 18.10 -6.68 10.46
C SER A 514 18.29 -7.28 9.06
N LYS A 515 17.33 -8.14 8.68
CA LYS A 515 17.24 -8.71 7.32
C LYS A 515 16.73 -7.67 6.32
N THR A 516 16.04 -6.64 6.80
CA THR A 516 15.44 -5.60 5.98
C THR A 516 16.51 -4.61 5.50
N ASN A 517 16.70 -4.50 4.17
CA ASN A 517 17.77 -3.70 3.57
C ASN A 517 17.69 -2.21 3.95
N LYS A 518 16.48 -1.63 4.00
CA LYS A 518 16.24 -0.23 4.40
C LYS A 518 16.72 0.01 5.83
N THR A 519 16.27 -0.81 6.78
CA THR A 519 16.64 -0.74 8.20
C THR A 519 18.15 -0.85 8.40
N LYS A 520 18.78 -1.84 7.74
CA LYS A 520 20.23 -2.04 7.80
C LYS A 520 21.03 -0.85 7.26
N THR A 521 20.57 -0.27 6.15
CA THR A 521 21.23 0.88 5.52
C THR A 521 21.15 2.12 6.41
N LEU A 522 19.96 2.44 6.92
CA LEU A 522 19.74 3.59 7.80
C LEU A 522 20.47 3.45 9.14
N ALA A 523 20.41 2.28 9.78
CA ALA A 523 21.14 2.02 11.02
C ALA A 523 22.67 2.11 10.83
N THR A 524 23.19 1.62 9.70
CA THR A 524 24.61 1.73 9.36
C THR A 524 25.00 3.19 9.11
N TRP A 525 24.17 3.94 8.39
CA TRP A 525 24.37 5.35 8.11
C TRP A 525 24.35 6.20 9.39
N ALA A 526 23.34 6.05 10.24
CA ALA A 526 23.24 6.76 11.52
C ALA A 526 24.45 6.48 12.43
N THR A 527 24.90 5.22 12.48
CA THR A 527 26.12 4.83 13.21
C THR A 527 27.37 5.52 12.63
N LYS A 528 27.44 5.70 11.31
CA LYS A 528 28.54 6.42 10.64
C LYS A 528 28.53 7.90 10.97
N GLU A 529 27.36 8.55 10.98
CA GLU A 529 27.24 9.98 11.33
C GLU A 529 27.63 10.24 12.80
N LEU A 530 27.17 9.40 13.74
CA LEU A 530 27.60 9.46 15.14
C LEU A 530 29.13 9.33 15.29
N ARG A 531 29.76 8.42 14.52
CA ARG A 531 31.22 8.26 14.52
C ARG A 531 31.95 9.47 13.93
N LYS A 532 31.42 10.10 12.87
CA LYS A 532 32.01 11.32 12.31
C LYS A 532 32.03 12.44 13.34
N LEU A 533 30.95 12.62 14.11
CA LEU A 533 30.88 13.63 15.17
C LEU A 533 31.88 13.36 16.30
N LYS A 534 32.13 12.07 16.62
CA LYS A 534 33.14 11.67 17.59
C LYS A 534 34.58 11.95 17.12
N ASN A 535 34.81 11.81 15.82
CA ASN A 535 36.13 11.97 15.19
C ASN A 535 36.44 13.39 14.70
N GLN A 536 35.43 14.25 14.53
CA GLN A 536 35.60 15.70 14.33
C GLN A 536 36.09 16.29 15.66
N ALA A 537 37.35 16.09 16.02
CA ALA A 537 38.00 16.76 17.15
C ALA A 537 38.61 18.08 16.68
#